data_AF-A0A968FYV5-F1
#
_entry.id   AF-A0A968FYV5-F1
#
_cell.length_a   1.000
_cell.length_b   1.000
_cell.length_c   1.000
_cell.angle_alpha   90.00
_cell.angle_beta   90.00
_cell.angle_gamma   90.00
#
_symmetry.space_group_name_H-M   'P 1'
#
loop_
_entity.id
_entity.type
_entity.pdbx_description
1 polymer ?
#
loop_
_entity_poly.entity_id
_entity_poly.type
_entity_poly.pdbx_seq_one_letter_code
_entity_poly.pdbx_strand_id
1 'polypeptide(L)'
;MDAIYNAVDRITGMTCKLLDYQVMSKTRGKDAQGEVTVRVLHENREVLGKGTGVNTVEASAEAYVNAVNKLLVKTKAGPVSGEEIQGP
;
A
#
# COMPACT_ATOMS: atom_id res chain seq x y z
N MET A 1 -5.84 6.21 -10.61
CA MET A 1 -5.62 5.49 -9.34
C MET A 1 -6.84 5.61 -8.42
N ASP A 2 -7.51 6.77 -8.41
CA ASP A 2 -8.71 7.04 -7.60
C ASP A 2 -9.83 6.01 -7.73
N ALA A 3 -10.11 5.53 -8.94
CA ALA A 3 -11.13 4.50 -9.16
C ALA A 3 -10.82 3.19 -8.42
N ILE A 4 -9.55 2.78 -8.37
CA ILE A 4 -9.10 1.58 -7.67
C ILE A 4 -9.23 1.78 -6.16
N TYR A 5 -8.76 2.93 -5.65
CA TYR A 5 -8.83 3.25 -4.24
C TYR A 5 -10.29 3.35 -3.75
N ASN A 6 -11.14 4.01 -4.52
CA ASN A 6 -12.57 4.11 -4.24
C ASN A 6 -13.27 2.73 -4.32
N ALA A 7 -12.88 1.87 -5.26
CA ALA A 7 -13.40 0.50 -5.29
C ALA A 7 -13.04 -0.27 -4.01
N VAL A 8 -11.78 -0.19 -3.57
CA VAL A 8 -11.34 -0.82 -2.32
C VAL A 8 -12.07 -0.24 -1.11
N ASP A 9 -12.17 1.09 -1.03
CA ASP A 9 -12.91 1.83 0.02
C ASP A 9 -14.35 1.34 0.15
N ARG A 10 -15.06 1.21 -0.98
CA ARG A 10 -16.45 0.75 -1.05
C ARG A 10 -16.60 -0.72 -0.65
N ILE A 11 -15.62 -1.56 -0.97
CA ILE A 11 -15.65 -2.99 -0.63
C ILE A 11 -15.36 -3.20 0.85
N THR A 12 -14.40 -2.45 1.43
CA THR A 12 -14.00 -2.60 2.84
C THR A 12 -14.85 -1.76 3.80
N GLY A 13 -15.57 -0.76 3.28
CA GLY A 13 -16.31 0.21 4.07
C GLY A 13 -15.42 1.16 4.88
N MET A 14 -14.12 1.24 4.56
CA MET A 14 -13.15 2.06 5.29
C MET A 14 -12.75 3.26 4.45
N THR A 15 -13.08 4.47 4.90
CA THR A 15 -12.68 5.71 4.24
C THR A 15 -11.23 6.07 4.55
N CYS A 16 -10.31 5.69 3.67
CA CYS A 16 -8.88 5.94 3.85
C CYS A 16 -8.43 7.17 3.07
N LYS A 17 -7.63 8.04 3.71
CA LYS A 17 -7.01 9.19 3.05
C LYS A 17 -5.59 8.84 2.61
N LEU A 18 -5.32 8.94 1.31
CA LEU A 18 -3.95 8.84 0.79
C LEU A 18 -3.15 10.08 1.22
N LEU A 19 -2.03 9.85 1.91
CA LEU A 19 -1.10 10.90 2.34
C LEU A 19 0.08 11.03 1.40
N ASP A 20 0.65 9.89 0.99
CA ASP A 20 1.86 9.86 0.16
C ASP A 20 1.81 8.68 -0.81
N TYR A 21 2.41 8.88 -1.98
CA TYR A 21 2.53 7.89 -3.03
C TYR A 21 3.94 7.95 -3.61
N GLN A 22 4.69 6.86 -3.48
CA GLN A 22 6.03 6.73 -4.04
C GLN A 22 6.11 5.54 -4.97
N VAL A 23 6.74 5.74 -6.12
CA VAL A 23 7.15 4.66 -7.01
C VAL A 23 8.67 4.63 -7.08
N MET A 24 9.24 3.47 -6.83
CA MET A 24 10.67 3.19 -6.91
C MET A 24 10.89 2.11 -7.94
N SER A 25 11.89 2.26 -8.80
CA SER A 25 12.27 1.19 -9.74
C SER A 25 13.42 0.40 -9.11
N LYS A 26 13.19 -0.85 -8.73
CA LYS A 26 14.22 -1.68 -8.09
C LYS A 26 15.29 -2.17 -9.07
N THR A 27 14.92 -2.33 -10.33
CA THR A 27 15.82 -2.86 -11.36
C THR A 27 15.81 -1.98 -12.61
N ARG A 28 16.91 -2.01 -13.37
CA ARG A 28 17.11 -1.25 -14.61
C ARG A 28 17.18 -2.24 -15.77
N GLY A 29 16.36 -2.06 -16.79
CA GLY A 29 16.30 -2.96 -17.95
C GLY A 29 14.87 -3.25 -18.39
N LYS A 30 14.70 -4.15 -19.37
CA LYS A 30 13.37 -4.55 -19.90
C LYS A 30 12.52 -5.30 -18.88
N ASP A 31 13.15 -5.87 -17.86
CA ASP A 31 12.57 -6.62 -16.74
C ASP A 31 12.54 -5.78 -15.44
N ALA A 32 12.51 -4.44 -15.58
CA ALA A 32 12.43 -3.55 -14.44
C ALA A 32 11.12 -3.81 -13.65
N GLN A 33 11.24 -4.23 -12.39
CA GLN A 33 10.10 -4.27 -11.46
C GLN A 33 10.05 -2.95 -10.68
N GLY A 34 8.86 -2.36 -10.68
CA GLY A 34 8.53 -1.19 -9.87
C GLY A 34 8.01 -1.61 -8.51
N GLU A 35 8.54 -1.01 -7.45
CA GLU A 35 7.96 -1.03 -6.12
C GLU A 35 7.12 0.24 -5.95
N VAL A 36 5.88 0.10 -5.51
CA VAL A 36 5.00 1.19 -5.13
C VAL A 36 4.81 1.14 -3.63
N THR A 37 5.01 2.27 -2.96
CA THR A 37 4.70 2.47 -1.56
C THR A 37 3.60 3.51 -1.45
N VAL A 38 2.55 3.20 -0.70
CA VAL A 38 1.43 4.11 -0.41
C VAL A 38 1.29 4.31 1.09
N ARG A 39 1.10 5.56 1.49
CA ARG A 39 0.85 5.94 2.88
C ARG A 39 -0.60 6.35 3.01
N VAL A 40 -1.34 5.68 3.88
CA VAL A 40 -2.76 5.97 4.10
C VAL A 40 -3.03 6.27 5.56
N LEU A 41 -3.97 7.18 5.78
CA LEU A 41 -4.45 7.61 7.08
C LEU A 41 -5.93 7.28 7.20
N HIS A 42 -6.30 6.58 8.27
CA HIS A 42 -7.69 6.26 8.57
C HIS A 42 -7.90 6.35 10.08
N GLU A 43 -8.91 7.09 10.52
CA GLU A 43 -9.25 7.28 11.95
C GLU A 43 -8.02 7.60 12.83
N ASN A 44 -7.21 8.56 12.37
CA ASN A 44 -5.98 9.01 13.05
C ASN A 44 -4.86 7.94 13.14
N ARG A 45 -5.00 6.84 12.39
CA ARG A 45 -3.99 5.78 12.28
C ARG A 45 -3.38 5.79 10.91
N GLU A 46 -2.07 5.81 10.89
CA GLU A 46 -1.30 5.82 9.67
C GLU A 46 -0.64 4.46 9.43
N VAL A 47 -0.67 4.01 8.19
CA VAL A 47 0.05 2.81 7.76
C VAL A 47 0.66 3.00 6.38
N LEU A 48 1.68 2.17 6.15
CA LEU A 48 2.38 2.05 4.88
C LEU A 48 2.04 0.70 4.24
N GLY A 49 1.48 0.77 3.04
CA GLY A 49 1.31 -0.36 2.14
C GLY A 49 2.40 -0.37 1.08
N LYS A 50 2.87 -1.56 0.72
CA LYS A 50 3.86 -1.78 -0.33
C LYS A 50 3.29 -2.77 -1.34
N GLY A 51 3.57 -2.58 -2.61
CA GLY A 51 3.20 -3.46 -3.70
C GLY A 51 4.31 -3.48 -4.72
N THR A 52 4.57 -4.63 -5.33
CA THR A 52 5.67 -4.78 -6.29
C THR A 52 5.14 -5.40 -7.56
N GLY A 53 5.45 -4.82 -8.71
CA GLY A 53 4.94 -5.31 -9.98
C GLY A 53 5.67 -4.75 -11.18
N VAL A 54 5.46 -5.38 -12.32
CA VAL A 54 5.99 -4.88 -13.62
C VAL A 54 5.21 -3.65 -14.06
N ASN A 55 3.92 -3.60 -13.71
CA ASN A 55 3.03 -2.47 -13.99
C ASN A 55 2.78 -1.63 -12.73
N THR A 56 2.93 -0.31 -12.87
CA THR A 56 2.68 0.64 -11.79
C THR A 56 1.24 0.58 -11.27
N VAL A 57 0.26 0.33 -12.15
CA VAL A 57 -1.16 0.26 -11.76
C VAL A 57 -1.45 -0.94 -10.86
N GLU A 58 -0.94 -2.12 -11.23
CA GLU A 58 -1.08 -3.34 -10.45
C GLU A 58 -0.37 -3.22 -9.10
N ALA A 59 0.89 -2.77 -9.12
CA ALA A 59 1.66 -2.52 -7.90
C ALA A 59 0.98 -1.50 -6.97
N SER A 60 0.32 -0.49 -7.52
CA SER A 60 -0.41 0.51 -6.72
C SER A 60 -1.68 -0.05 -6.10
N ALA A 61 -2.42 -0.90 -6.83
CA ALA A 61 -3.58 -1.59 -6.30
C ALA A 61 -3.18 -2.50 -5.13
N GLU A 62 -2.12 -3.29 -5.32
CA GLU A 62 -1.58 -4.19 -4.31
C GLU A 62 -1.08 -3.44 -3.07
N ALA A 63 -0.35 -2.34 -3.26
CA ALA A 63 0.11 -1.48 -2.18
C ALA A 63 -1.05 -0.94 -1.34
N TYR A 64 -2.12 -0.47 -1.99
CA TYR A 64 -3.29 0.08 -1.30
C TYR A 64 -4.06 -0.99 -0.52
N VAL A 65 -4.28 -2.17 -1.12
CA VAL A 65 -4.91 -3.30 -0.43
C VAL A 65 -4.09 -3.73 0.78
N ASN A 66 -2.76 -3.81 0.65
CA ASN A 66 -1.87 -4.11 1.78
C ASN A 66 -1.97 -3.07 2.90
N ALA A 67 -2.10 -1.78 2.55
CA ALA A 67 -2.29 -0.72 3.52
C ALA A 67 -3.62 -0.91 4.29
N VAL A 68 -4.72 -1.13 3.57
CA VAL A 68 -6.04 -1.36 4.19
C VAL A 68 -6.04 -2.61 5.07
N ASN A 69 -5.42 -3.70 4.63
CA ASN A 69 -5.25 -4.91 5.44
C ASN A 69 -4.48 -4.61 6.74
N LYS A 70 -3.41 -3.82 6.69
CA LYS A 70 -2.69 -3.42 7.91
C LYS A 70 -3.54 -2.57 8.85
N LEU A 71 -4.41 -1.70 8.33
CA LEU A 71 -5.36 -0.94 9.16
C LEU A 71 -6.36 -1.86 9.85
N LEU A 72 -6.91 -2.85 9.13
CA LEU A 72 -7.82 -3.85 9.69
C LEU A 72 -7.15 -4.69 10.78
N VAL A 73 -5.92 -5.15 10.53
CA VAL A 73 -5.13 -5.90 11.50
C VAL A 73 -4.82 -5.06 12.73
N LYS A 74 -4.33 -3.82 12.60
CA LYS A 74 -4.09 -2.91 13.74
C LYS A 74 -5.37 -2.56 14.52
N THR A 75 -6.54 -2.69 13.89
CA THR A 75 -7.84 -2.49 14.54
C THR A 75 -8.27 -3.72 15.34
N LYS A 76 -7.88 -4.93 14.93
CA LYS A 76 -8.19 -6.18 15.62
C LYS A 76 -7.08 -6.71 16.55
N ALA A 77 -5.82 -6.38 16.29
CA ALA A 77 -4.63 -6.87 17.00
C ALA A 77 -3.73 -5.68 17.35
N GLY A 78 -3.14 -5.71 18.56
CA GLY A 78 -2.15 -4.73 19.01
C GLY A 78 -0.96 -4.57 18.04
N PRO A 79 -0.04 -3.61 18.30
CA PRO A 79 0.89 -3.07 17.31
C PRO A 79 1.78 -4.18 16.71
N VAL A 80 1.45 -4.62 15.50
CA VAL A 80 2.35 -5.43 14.69
C VAL A 80 3.28 -4.49 13.93
N SER A 81 4.52 -4.41 14.42
CA SER A 81 5.66 -3.84 13.70
C SER A 81 5.76 -4.57 12.36
N GLY A 82 5.38 -3.88 11.28
CA GLY A 82 5.51 -4.40 9.94
C GLY A 82 6.99 -4.45 9.61
N GLU A 83 7.53 -5.68 9.61
CA GLU A 83 8.90 -6.02 9.28
C GLU A 83 9.35 -5.28 8.01
N GLU A 84 10.19 -4.27 8.20
CA GLU A 84 10.97 -3.65 7.14
C GLU A 84 12.06 -4.65 6.79
N ILE A 85 11.78 -5.53 5.82
CA ILE A 85 12.83 -6.19 5.04
C ILE A 85 13.57 -5.11 4.24
N GLN A 86 14.45 -4.38 4.92
CA GLN A 86 15.63 -3.78 4.34
C GLN A 86 16.58 -4.96 4.08
N GLY A 87 16.62 -5.42 2.83
CA GLY A 87 17.63 -6.37 2.40
C GLY A 87 19.04 -5.78 2.55
N PRO A 88 20.07 -6.63 2.73
CA PRO A 88 21.45 -6.22 2.98
C PRO A 88 22.09 -5.43 1.82
#